data_AF-A0A9N9P668-F1
#
_entry.id   AF-A0A9N9P668-F1
#
_cell.length_a   1.000
_cell.length_b   1.000
_cell.length_c   1.000
_cell.angle_alpha   90.00
_cell.angle_beta   90.00
_cell.angle_gamma   90.00
#
_symmetry.space_group_name_H-M   'P 1'
#
loop_
_entity.id
_entity.type
_entity.pdbx_description
1 polymer ?
#
loop_
_entity_poly.entity_id
_entity_poly.type
_entity_poly.pdbx_seq_one_letter_code
_entity_poly.pdbx_strand_id
1 'polypeptide(L)'
;AAKAIGMATGLVVTSRITHATPASFSAHVVDRNMEDIIATQQLGDYPLGRQVDLMMGGDRTPSVEPSLKEMSEKAIRILEAQTAHSDK
;
A
#
# COMPACT_ATOMS: atom_id res chain seq x y z
N ALA A 1 -6.04 -10.02 18.90
CA ALA A 1 -6.00 -9.65 20.34
C ALA A 1 -6.79 -8.37 20.61
N ALA A 2 -6.37 -7.19 20.14
CA ALA A 2 -7.08 -5.91 20.37
C ALA A 2 -8.55 -5.94 19.91
N LYS A 3 -8.82 -6.50 18.74
CA LYS A 3 -10.18 -6.66 18.22
C LYS A 3 -11.08 -7.52 19.11
N ALA A 4 -10.55 -8.57 19.71
CA ALA A 4 -11.30 -9.51 20.56
C ALA A 4 -11.73 -8.87 21.90
N ILE A 5 -11.03 -7.83 22.36
CA ILE A 5 -11.39 -7.06 23.55
C ILE A 5 -12.20 -5.79 23.22
N GLY A 6 -12.75 -5.70 22.00
CA GLY A 6 -13.63 -4.60 21.58
C GLY A 6 -12.93 -3.29 21.23
N MET A 7 -11.60 -3.28 21.09
CA MET A 7 -10.87 -2.07 20.69
C MET A 7 -10.93 -1.87 19.16
N ALA A 8 -10.92 -0.60 18.76
CA ALA A 8 -10.72 -0.22 17.36
C ALA A 8 -9.30 -0.56 16.91
N THR A 9 -9.18 -1.04 15.67
CA THR A 9 -7.91 -1.52 15.11
C THR A 9 -7.65 -0.91 13.74
N GLY A 10 -6.41 -0.49 13.49
CA GLY A 10 -6.04 0.16 12.23
C GLY A 10 -4.63 -0.20 11.77
N LEU A 11 -4.45 -0.32 10.46
CA LEU A 11 -3.15 -0.49 9.80
C LEU A 11 -2.92 0.68 8.83
N VAL A 12 -1.83 1.41 9.03
CA VAL A 12 -1.43 2.54 8.18
C VAL A 12 0.03 2.35 7.76
N VAL A 13 0.27 2.28 6.44
CA VAL A 13 1.59 2.08 5.86
C VAL A 13 1.75 2.90 4.59
N THR A 14 2.99 3.20 4.21
CA THR A 14 3.30 3.82 2.90
C THR A 14 3.53 2.79 1.79
N SER A 15 3.74 1.52 2.17
CA SER A 15 3.84 0.38 1.25
C SER A 15 2.45 -0.19 0.89
N ARG A 16 2.43 -1.19 0.01
CA ARG A 16 1.23 -2.00 -0.26
C ARG A 16 0.69 -2.61 1.03
N ILE A 17 -0.63 -2.64 1.18
CA ILE A 17 -1.29 -3.16 2.39
C ILE A 17 -1.14 -4.68 2.55
N THR A 18 -0.91 -5.38 1.44
CA THR A 18 -0.62 -6.82 1.35
C THR A 18 0.85 -7.14 1.57
N HIS A 19 1.72 -6.13 1.70
CA HIS A 19 3.14 -6.36 1.93
C HIS A 19 3.39 -7.01 3.30
N ALA A 20 4.54 -7.67 3.48
CA ALA A 20 4.78 -8.51 4.66
C ALA A 20 4.59 -7.80 6.00
N THR A 21 5.04 -6.54 6.12
CA THR A 21 4.93 -5.77 7.36
C THR A 21 3.49 -5.59 7.83
N PRO A 22 2.55 -5.03 7.03
CA PRO A 22 1.13 -4.98 7.41
C PRO A 22 0.43 -6.35 7.38
N ALA A 23 0.81 -7.25 6.46
CA ALA A 23 0.21 -8.58 6.35
C ALA A 23 0.41 -9.43 7.61
N SER A 24 1.58 -9.33 8.25
CA SER A 24 1.91 -10.11 9.46
C SER A 24 0.95 -9.85 10.64
N PHE A 25 0.22 -8.74 10.63
CA PHE A 25 -0.76 -8.40 11.67
C PHE A 25 -2.21 -8.75 11.30
N SER A 26 -2.48 -9.03 10.02
CA SER A 26 -3.85 -9.13 9.48
C SER A 26 -4.15 -10.42 8.72
N ALA A 27 -3.14 -11.17 8.30
CA ALA A 27 -3.27 -12.41 7.53
C ALA A 27 -2.25 -13.47 7.97
N HIS A 28 -2.58 -14.74 7.71
CA HIS A 28 -1.73 -15.90 8.01
C HIS A 28 -1.64 -16.77 6.74
N VAL A 29 -0.48 -16.76 6.12
CA VAL A 29 -0.16 -17.51 4.89
C VAL A 29 1.25 -18.10 5.01
N VAL A 30 1.55 -19.12 4.20
CA VAL A 30 2.87 -19.79 4.22
C VAL A 30 3.96 -18.94 3.59
N ASP A 31 3.63 -18.21 2.53
CA ASP A 31 4.56 -17.34 1.81
C ASP A 31 4.00 -15.92 1.72
N ARG A 32 4.84 -14.93 2.05
CA ARG A 32 4.55 -13.49 1.96
C ARG A 32 4.17 -13.02 0.56
N ASN A 33 4.53 -13.78 -0.48
CA ASN A 33 4.22 -13.45 -1.87
C ASN A 33 2.79 -13.85 -2.28
N MET A 34 2.06 -14.58 -1.42
CA MET A 34 0.65 -14.93 -1.63
C MET A 34 -0.28 -13.73 -1.35
N GLU A 35 0.01 -12.59 -1.97
CA GLU A 35 -0.67 -11.31 -1.71
C GLU A 35 -2.18 -11.36 -1.98
N ASP A 36 -2.62 -12.17 -2.95
CA ASP A 36 -4.05 -12.38 -3.24
C ASP A 36 -4.79 -13.04 -2.06
N ILE A 37 -4.18 -14.06 -1.45
CA ILE A 37 -4.74 -14.75 -0.28
C ILE A 37 -4.70 -13.84 0.94
N ILE A 38 -3.62 -13.07 1.10
CA ILE A 38 -3.51 -12.05 2.15
C ILE A 38 -4.65 -11.04 2.03
N ALA A 39 -4.93 -10.54 0.82
CA ALA A 39 -6.01 -9.59 0.58
C ALA A 39 -7.39 -10.18 0.91
N THR A 40 -7.65 -11.43 0.50
CA THR A 40 -8.88 -12.15 0.81
C THR A 40 -9.10 -12.28 2.32
N GLN A 41 -8.06 -12.66 3.07
CA GLN A 41 -8.14 -12.71 4.54
C GLN A 41 -8.35 -11.33 5.17
N GLN A 42 -7.70 -10.29 4.64
CA GLN A 42 -7.87 -8.90 5.09
C GLN A 42 -9.31 -8.38 4.92
N LEU A 43 -10.01 -8.82 3.87
CA LEU A 43 -11.42 -8.51 3.65
C LEU A 43 -12.35 -9.25 4.61
N GLY A 44 -11.86 -10.28 5.30
CA GLY A 44 -12.60 -11.04 6.30
C GLY A 44 -12.93 -12.46 5.91
N ASP A 45 -12.41 -12.97 4.79
CA ASP A 45 -12.45 -14.40 4.45
C ASP A 45 -11.37 -15.15 5.24
N TYR A 46 -11.60 -15.20 6.55
CA TYR A 46 -10.76 -15.84 7.55
C TYR A 46 -11.67 -16.33 8.69
N PRO A 47 -11.37 -17.45 9.38
CA PRO A 47 -12.27 -18.00 10.40
C PRO A 47 -12.62 -17.05 11.54
N LEU A 48 -11.77 -16.05 11.81
CA LEU A 48 -12.02 -15.02 12.82
C LEU A 48 -12.80 -13.80 12.28
N GLY A 49 -13.11 -13.79 10.98
CA GLY A 49 -13.65 -12.63 10.28
C GLY A 49 -12.65 -11.48 10.18
N ARG A 50 -13.14 -10.30 9.79
CA ARG A 50 -12.32 -9.10 9.61
C ARG A 50 -11.73 -8.61 10.93
N GLN A 51 -10.40 -8.64 11.04
CA GLN A 51 -9.69 -8.30 12.28
C GLN A 51 -9.27 -6.83 12.41
N VAL A 52 -9.27 -6.07 11.30
CA VAL A 52 -8.84 -4.67 11.26
C VAL A 52 -9.98 -3.80 10.76
N ASP A 53 -10.26 -2.70 11.45
CA ASP A 53 -11.39 -1.80 11.13
C ASP A 53 -11.07 -0.87 9.97
N LEU A 54 -9.84 -0.34 9.94
CA LEU A 54 -9.35 0.58 8.93
C LEU A 54 -8.00 0.12 8.39
N MET A 55 -7.87 0.05 7.07
CA MET A 55 -6.61 -0.22 6.41
C MET A 55 -6.32 0.88 5.39
N MET A 56 -5.16 1.51 5.49
CA MET A 56 -4.69 2.52 4.53
C MET A 56 -3.24 2.21 4.16
N GLY A 57 -2.99 2.02 2.87
CA GLY A 57 -1.68 1.68 2.33
C GLY A 57 -1.34 2.57 1.14
N GLY A 58 -0.07 2.66 0.80
CA GLY A 58 0.34 3.16 -0.51
C GLY A 58 0.24 2.02 -1.51
N ASP A 59 -0.62 2.15 -2.50
CA ASP A 59 -0.57 1.26 -3.66
C ASP A 59 0.07 2.02 -4.82
N ARG A 60 0.96 1.32 -5.51
CA ARG A 60 1.48 1.76 -6.81
C ARG A 60 1.19 0.65 -7.77
N THR A 61 0.18 0.83 -8.60
CA THR A 61 -0.15 -0.13 -9.65
C THR A 61 0.83 0.07 -10.82
N PRO A 62 1.83 -0.82 -11.03
CA PRO A 62 2.85 -0.59 -12.06
C PRO A 62 2.27 -0.54 -13.48
N SER A 63 1.08 -1.13 -13.66
CA SER A 63 0.36 -1.18 -14.93
C SER A 63 -0.33 0.15 -15.31
N VAL A 64 -0.58 1.04 -14.35
CA VAL A 64 -1.26 2.34 -14.58
C VAL A 64 -0.45 3.53 -14.08
N GLU A 65 0.57 3.31 -13.26
CA GLU A 65 1.41 4.38 -12.73
C GLU A 65 2.78 4.41 -13.38
N PRO A 66 3.31 5.62 -13.66
CA PRO A 66 4.63 5.76 -14.23
C PRO A 66 5.69 5.21 -13.28
N SER A 67 6.64 4.48 -13.85
CA SER A 67 7.83 4.00 -13.18
C SER A 67 8.62 5.14 -12.54
N LEU A 68 9.47 4.81 -11.57
CA LEU A 68 10.40 5.76 -10.95
C LEU A 68 11.22 6.53 -12.01
N LYS A 69 11.65 5.84 -13.07
CA LYS A 69 12.39 6.44 -14.19
C LYS A 69 11.56 7.47 -14.93
N GLU A 70 10.33 7.14 -15.30
CA GLU A 70 9.42 8.03 -16.02
C GLU A 70 9.03 9.25 -15.18
N MET A 71 8.84 9.07 -13.88
CA MET A 71 8.59 10.18 -12.96
C MET A 71 9.79 11.12 -12.85
N SER A 72 11.01 10.57 -12.71
CA SER A 72 12.23 11.38 -12.65
C SER A 72 12.47 12.15 -13.94
N GLU A 73 12.30 11.51 -15.11
CA GLU A 73 12.42 12.18 -16.41
C GLU A 73 11.37 13.30 -16.57
N LYS A 74 10.13 13.05 -16.16
CA LYS A 74 9.06 14.06 -16.19
C LYS A 74 9.34 15.22 -15.25
N ALA A 75 9.86 14.94 -14.05
CA ALA A 75 10.24 15.97 -13.08
C ALA A 75 11.36 16.88 -13.60
N ILE A 76 12.40 16.30 -14.20
CA ILE A 76 13.50 17.05 -14.82
C ILE A 76 12.96 17.97 -15.92
N ARG A 77 12.10 17.46 -16.83
CA ARG A 77 11.50 18.29 -17.89
C ARG A 77 10.68 19.45 -17.36
N ILE A 78 9.91 19.24 -16.28
CA ILE A 78 9.12 20.29 -15.65
C ILE A 78 10.05 21.37 -15.07
N LEU A 79 11.13 20.97 -14.40
CA LEU A 79 12.11 21.89 -13.85
C LEU A 79 12.81 22.69 -14.95
N GLU A 80 13.23 22.03 -16.04
CA GLU A 80 13.84 22.69 -17.21
C GLU A 80 12.89 23.72 -17.85
N ALA A 81 11.61 23.37 -18.00
CA ALA A 81 10.59 24.27 -18.53
C ALA A 81 10.35 25.49 -17.62
N GLN A 82 10.46 25.33 -16.29
CA GLN A 82 10.35 26.42 -15.34
C GLN A 82 11.58 27.33 -15.37
N THR A 83 12.79 26.76 -15.49
CA THR A 83 14.02 27.56 -15.63
C THR A 83 14.04 28.36 -16.95
N ALA A 84 13.54 27.80 -18.05
CA ALA A 84 13.45 28.51 -19.33
C ALA A 84 12.48 29.71 -19.32
N HIS A 85 11.57 29.79 -18.34
CA HIS A 85 10.66 30.92 -18.15
C HIS A 85 11.22 31.98 -17.20
N SER A 86 12.31 31.69 -16.49
CA SER A 86 12.96 32.62 -15.55
C SER A 86 14.04 33.49 -16.21
N ASP A 87 14.39 33.24 -17.48
CA ASP A 87 15.40 34.00 -18.26
C ASP A 87 14.78 35.08 -19.18
N LYS A 88 13.56 35.55 -18.88
CA LYS A 88 12.91 36.69 -19.57
C LYS A 88 12.52 37.80 -18.62
#